data_AF-A0AAF0QU09-F1
#
_entry.id   AF-A0AAF0QU09-F1
#
_cell.length_a   1.000
_cell.length_b   1.000
_cell.length_c   1.000
_cell.angle_alpha   90.00
_cell.angle_beta   90.00
_cell.angle_gamma   90.00
#
_symmetry.space_group_name_H-M   'P 1'
#
loop_
_entity.id
_entity.type
_entity.pdbx_description
1 polymer ?
#
loop_
_entity_poly.entity_id
_entity_poly.type
_entity_poly.pdbx_seq_one_letter_code
_entity_poly.pdbx_strand_id
1 'polypeptide(L)'
;MLIRFRGKAVVVSTHRSIFHCNGFGDLLSSFNFRSQYLYSSTATPAPTHVLVKYLVDSLGFSNEEAASTSSKVTSRKNLKNPDLVINFLKQNGFDNTQMKIMVSRVPKLLYHDVSKTLKPKFQCLMDLGLSGSDLVDVIAKGSQIVDRGLDTHLRPTIDLLRKILGSDENVVKALKRFPWLLSFRAHHTMETNLLLLKNYGVPDERIKKLMLRNPSYIAQNPERIKGFLHRMENDFLVPRDSPSFIYGCQVLNSQNKSKLEKKFGIFKSFGWSDDDILEMFRKLPFCVGLSEVRIQKALNLFMKELGLGTAYLVSHPAILAFSMEKRVVPRMQVLKVLDDKKVERRKLDLYYALSLPDTKFVDYFVHPYKDQMPDLYEQLKKIVAP
;
A
#
# COMPACT_ATOMS: atom_id res chain seq x y z
N MET A 1 -6.80 -38.71 25.48
CA MET A 1 -5.78 -38.62 26.55
C MET A 1 -5.89 -37.22 27.15
N LEU A 2 -6.51 -37.12 28.34
CA LEU A 2 -6.80 -35.86 29.05
C LEU A 2 -5.56 -35.38 29.82
N ILE A 3 -5.09 -34.15 29.60
CA ILE A 3 -4.13 -33.49 30.49
C ILE A 3 -4.54 -32.03 30.71
N ARG A 4 -4.81 -31.72 31.99
CA ARG A 4 -4.96 -30.39 32.58
C ARG A 4 -3.59 -29.73 32.77
N PHE A 5 -3.49 -28.41 32.58
CA PHE A 5 -2.40 -27.62 33.14
C PHE A 5 -2.94 -26.47 33.99
N ARG A 6 -2.53 -26.46 35.28
CA ARG A 6 -2.61 -25.32 36.20
C ARG A 6 -1.33 -24.49 36.03
N GLY A 7 -1.49 -23.16 36.01
CA GLY A 7 -0.37 -22.22 35.88
C GLY A 7 0.37 -21.95 37.18
N LYS A 8 1.42 -21.13 37.07
CA LYS A 8 1.79 -20.07 38.02
C LYS A 8 2.76 -19.09 37.36
N ALA A 9 2.56 -17.82 37.72
CA ALA A 9 3.34 -16.67 37.33
C ALA A 9 4.72 -16.64 38.00
N VAL A 10 5.69 -16.01 37.34
CA VAL A 10 6.94 -15.56 37.95
C VAL A 10 7.18 -14.10 37.58
N VAL A 11 7.56 -13.36 38.63
CA VAL A 11 7.86 -11.94 38.75
C VAL A 11 9.05 -11.54 37.87
N VAL A 12 8.98 -10.40 37.18
CA VAL A 12 10.13 -9.77 36.53
C VAL A 12 10.47 -8.48 37.26
N SER A 13 11.66 -8.48 37.85
CA SER A 13 12.33 -7.34 38.49
C SER A 13 12.93 -6.40 37.44
N THR A 14 12.79 -5.10 37.69
CA THR A 14 13.35 -3.99 36.93
C THR A 14 14.83 -3.78 37.25
N HIS A 15 15.68 -3.65 36.23
CA HIS A 15 16.96 -2.94 36.37
C HIS A 15 17.15 -1.93 35.23
N ARG A 16 17.23 -0.66 35.63
CA ARG A 16 17.78 0.46 34.86
C ARG A 16 19.30 0.35 34.82
N SER A 17 19.89 0.60 33.66
CA SER A 17 21.31 0.95 33.56
C SER A 17 21.45 2.13 32.60
N ILE A 18 21.93 3.23 33.17
CA ILE A 18 22.38 4.47 32.54
C ILE A 18 23.84 4.25 32.15
N PHE A 19 24.24 4.59 30.94
CA PHE A 19 25.64 4.85 30.60
C PHE A 19 25.77 6.17 29.86
N HIS A 20 26.64 7.02 30.42
CA HIS A 20 27.05 8.32 29.94
C HIS A 20 28.24 8.20 28.97
N CYS A 21 28.18 9.04 27.93
CA CYS A 21 29.21 9.89 27.30
C CYS A 21 30.67 9.42 27.13
N ASN A 22 31.18 9.59 25.90
CA ASN A 22 32.30 10.46 25.47
C ASN A 22 32.35 10.40 23.92
N GLY A 23 32.54 11.44 23.11
CA GLY A 23 33.09 12.79 23.30
C GLY A 23 34.20 13.00 22.25
N PHE A 24 34.00 13.90 21.28
CA PHE A 24 34.96 14.61 20.40
C PHE A 24 34.09 15.59 19.58
N GLY A 25 34.08 16.92 19.74
CA GLY A 25 35.17 17.91 19.76
C GLY A 25 35.39 18.41 18.32
N ASP A 26 35.36 19.68 17.94
CA ASP A 26 35.15 20.96 18.62
C ASP A 26 35.03 22.06 17.52
N LEU A 27 34.80 23.32 17.92
CA LEU A 27 35.20 24.58 17.24
C LEU A 27 34.33 25.16 16.09
N LEU A 28 33.50 26.17 16.39
CA LEU A 28 33.92 27.59 16.44
C LEU A 28 32.78 28.53 16.85
N SER A 29 33.14 29.43 17.76
CA SER A 29 32.34 30.48 18.37
C SER A 29 32.18 31.70 17.47
N SER A 30 31.05 32.40 17.60
CA SER A 30 31.05 33.86 17.59
C SER A 30 29.85 34.37 18.40
N PHE A 31 30.19 34.98 19.53
CA PHE A 31 29.29 35.78 20.35
C PHE A 31 28.85 37.01 19.55
N ASN A 32 27.55 37.31 19.56
CA ASN A 32 27.07 38.66 19.30
C ASN A 32 26.07 39.04 20.38
N PHE A 33 26.56 39.88 21.28
CA PHE A 33 25.81 40.62 22.28
C PHE A 33 24.82 41.55 21.55
N ARG A 34 23.51 41.43 21.82
CA ARG A 34 22.55 42.48 21.41
C ARG A 34 21.77 42.95 22.63
N SER A 35 22.12 44.19 22.98
CA SER A 35 21.46 45.09 23.91
C SER A 35 19.93 45.06 23.80
N GLN A 36 19.27 45.01 24.96
CA GLN A 36 17.87 45.32 25.13
C GLN A 36 17.66 46.83 24.97
N TYR A 37 17.06 47.23 23.86
CA TYR A 37 16.37 48.52 23.77
C TYR A 37 14.89 48.24 23.52
N LEU A 38 14.07 48.54 24.53
CA LEU A 38 12.62 48.59 24.44
C LEU A 38 12.24 49.79 23.58
N TYR A 39 11.89 49.53 22.33
CA TYR A 39 11.10 50.45 21.50
C TYR A 39 9.76 49.77 21.19
N SER A 40 8.70 50.32 21.76
CA SER A 40 7.32 50.02 21.37
C SER A 40 7.12 50.55 19.95
N SER A 41 7.23 49.66 18.98
CA SER A 41 6.69 49.87 17.64
C SER A 41 5.66 48.77 17.41
N THR A 42 4.55 49.10 16.76
CA THR A 42 3.54 48.13 16.32
C THR A 42 4.20 47.16 15.35
N ALA A 43 4.75 46.06 15.90
CA ALA A 43 5.39 45.03 15.12
C ALA A 43 4.32 44.37 14.25
N THR A 44 4.44 44.54 12.93
CA THR A 44 3.76 43.66 11.96
C THR A 44 4.00 42.21 12.41
N PRO A 45 2.93 41.42 12.66
CA PRO A 45 3.09 40.06 13.16
C PRO A 45 3.96 39.26 12.19
N ALA A 46 4.87 38.44 12.73
CA ALA A 46 5.76 37.61 11.92
C ALA A 46 4.94 36.82 10.88
N PRO A 47 5.46 36.58 9.65
CA PRO A 47 4.71 35.93 8.57
C PRO A 47 4.09 34.58 8.96
N THR A 48 4.72 33.88 9.89
CA THR A 48 4.25 32.63 10.50
C THR A 48 2.99 32.81 11.35
N HIS A 49 2.86 33.92 12.08
CA HIS A 49 1.69 34.24 12.92
C HIS A 49 0.47 34.62 12.08
N VAL A 50 0.69 35.32 10.95
CA VAL A 50 -0.39 35.67 10.00
C VAL A 50 -1.01 34.41 9.39
N LEU A 51 -0.17 33.47 8.95
CA LEU A 51 -0.66 32.21 8.39
C LEU A 51 -1.39 31.37 9.45
N VAL A 52 -0.87 31.24 10.68
CA VAL A 52 -1.54 30.50 11.76
C VAL A 52 -2.95 31.04 12.00
N LYS A 53 -3.09 32.37 12.15
CA LYS A 53 -4.39 33.01 12.34
C LYS A 53 -5.36 32.72 11.19
N TYR A 54 -4.89 32.86 9.95
CA TYR A 54 -5.71 32.55 8.78
C TYR A 54 -6.18 31.09 8.74
N LEU A 55 -5.29 30.14 9.06
CA LEU A 55 -5.66 28.72 9.08
C LEU A 55 -6.75 28.41 10.11
N VAL A 56 -6.68 29.02 11.29
CA VAL A 56 -7.67 28.85 12.36
C VAL A 56 -8.99 29.52 11.95
N ASP A 57 -8.94 30.82 11.65
CA ASP A 57 -10.13 31.64 11.46
C ASP A 57 -10.89 31.31 10.16
N SER A 58 -10.17 30.97 9.08
CA SER A 58 -10.76 30.84 7.73
C SER A 58 -10.89 29.39 7.25
N LEU A 59 -10.06 28.46 7.76
CA LEU A 59 -10.04 27.06 7.33
C LEU A 59 -10.35 26.06 8.45
N GLY A 60 -10.64 26.51 9.67
CA GLY A 60 -11.07 25.65 10.78
C GLY A 60 -9.98 24.68 11.26
N PHE A 61 -8.72 25.11 11.23
CA PHE A 61 -7.63 24.38 11.88
C PHE A 61 -7.69 24.57 13.40
N SER A 62 -7.30 23.56 14.17
CA SER A 62 -6.94 23.79 15.57
C SER A 62 -5.65 24.62 15.64
N ASN A 63 -5.41 25.28 16.79
CA ASN A 63 -4.16 26.04 16.99
C ASN A 63 -2.91 25.18 16.76
N GLU A 64 -2.93 23.92 17.20
CA GLU A 64 -1.82 22.97 17.03
C GLU A 64 -1.62 22.58 15.55
N GLU A 65 -2.71 22.27 14.85
CA GLU A 65 -2.65 21.94 13.42
C GLU A 65 -2.15 23.13 12.59
N ALA A 66 -2.60 24.34 12.93
CA ALA A 66 -2.21 25.57 12.27
C ALA A 66 -0.72 25.88 12.49
N ALA A 67 -0.22 25.75 13.72
CA ALA A 67 1.21 25.92 14.03
C ALA A 67 2.07 24.89 13.30
N SER A 68 1.69 23.61 13.35
CA SER A 68 2.37 22.52 12.63
C SER A 68 2.40 22.76 11.13
N THR A 69 1.29 23.22 10.56
CA THR A 69 1.18 23.52 9.12
C THR A 69 2.02 24.73 8.73
N SER A 70 1.93 25.83 9.48
CA SER A 70 2.69 27.07 9.23
C SER A 70 4.20 26.83 9.26
N SER A 71 4.69 25.98 10.17
CA SER A 71 6.12 25.65 10.27
C SER A 71 6.72 25.00 9.01
N LYS A 72 5.90 24.41 8.13
CA LYS A 72 6.35 23.81 6.86
C LYS A 72 6.66 24.85 5.78
N VAL A 73 6.28 26.11 5.99
CA VAL A 73 6.55 27.21 5.05
C VAL A 73 7.78 27.98 5.51
N THR A 74 8.92 27.72 4.88
CA THR A 74 10.17 28.48 5.12
C THR A 74 10.25 29.81 4.37
N SER A 75 9.24 30.10 3.55
CA SER A 75 9.22 31.23 2.62
C SER A 75 8.91 32.55 3.34
N ARG A 76 9.79 33.55 3.17
CA ARG A 76 9.54 34.97 3.54
C ARG A 76 8.60 35.70 2.56
N LYS A 77 8.02 35.03 1.56
CA LYS A 77 7.05 35.67 0.66
C LYS A 77 5.83 36.11 1.45
N ASN A 78 5.42 37.35 1.24
CA ASN A 78 4.19 37.86 1.81
C ASN A 78 3.01 37.04 1.30
N LEU A 79 2.21 36.54 2.24
CA LEU A 79 0.92 35.92 1.96
C LEU A 79 0.04 37.01 1.31
N LYS A 80 -0.16 36.94 -0.01
CA LYS A 80 -0.83 38.00 -0.76
C LYS A 80 -2.33 37.99 -0.51
N ASN A 81 -3.02 37.04 -1.13
CA ASN A 81 -4.47 36.88 -1.02
C ASN A 81 -4.81 35.38 -1.06
N PRO A 82 -4.74 34.70 0.10
CA PRO A 82 -5.04 33.26 0.18
C PRO A 82 -6.51 32.97 -0.16
N ASP A 83 -7.41 33.94 0.01
CA ASP A 83 -8.84 33.76 -0.30
C ASP A 83 -9.09 33.56 -1.79
N LEU A 84 -8.24 34.11 -2.68
CA LEU A 84 -8.33 33.80 -4.11
C LEU A 84 -8.09 32.32 -4.39
N VAL A 85 -7.14 31.71 -3.69
CA VAL A 85 -6.84 30.27 -3.82
C VAL A 85 -8.00 29.45 -3.25
N ILE A 86 -8.49 29.79 -2.06
CA ILE A 86 -9.60 29.08 -1.43
C ILE A 86 -10.89 29.20 -2.24
N ASN A 87 -11.22 30.38 -2.74
CA ASN A 87 -12.40 30.58 -3.59
C ASN A 87 -12.28 29.82 -4.91
N PHE A 88 -11.09 29.80 -5.52
CA PHE A 88 -10.85 28.98 -6.71
C PHE A 88 -11.08 27.48 -6.43
N LEU A 89 -10.57 26.96 -5.31
CA LEU A 89 -10.79 25.56 -4.93
C LEU A 89 -12.28 25.28 -4.70
N LYS A 90 -13.00 26.13 -3.98
CA LYS A 90 -14.46 26.00 -3.80
C LYS A 90 -15.23 25.99 -5.13
N GLN A 91 -14.87 26.89 -6.07
CA GLN A 91 -15.47 26.94 -7.41
C GLN A 91 -15.21 25.67 -8.23
N ASN A 92 -14.13 24.93 -7.93
CA ASN A 92 -13.82 23.65 -8.57
C ASN A 92 -14.34 22.45 -7.77
N GLY A 93 -15.26 22.66 -6.82
CA GLY A 93 -15.96 21.59 -6.12
C GLY A 93 -15.24 21.01 -4.91
N PHE A 94 -14.21 21.67 -4.38
CA PHE A 94 -13.51 21.22 -3.17
C PHE A 94 -14.29 21.63 -1.92
N ASP A 95 -14.48 20.68 -1.00
CA ASP A 95 -15.03 20.95 0.32
C ASP A 95 -13.95 21.42 1.32
N ASN A 96 -14.40 21.92 2.48
CA ASN A 96 -13.50 22.42 3.53
C ASN A 96 -12.53 21.34 4.06
N THR A 97 -12.96 20.08 4.14
CA THR A 97 -12.15 18.97 4.61
C THR A 97 -11.01 18.67 3.64
N GLN A 98 -11.31 18.60 2.35
CA GLN A 98 -10.34 18.39 1.28
C GLN A 98 -9.35 19.56 1.20
N MET A 99 -9.83 20.80 1.31
CA MET A 99 -8.95 21.97 1.36
C MET A 99 -8.04 21.96 2.59
N LYS A 100 -8.56 21.61 3.77
CA LYS A 100 -7.77 21.45 5.00
C LYS A 100 -6.69 20.37 4.83
N ILE A 101 -7.00 19.24 4.20
CA ILE A 101 -6.02 18.19 3.86
C ILE A 101 -4.93 18.74 2.92
N MET A 102 -5.32 19.47 1.86
CA MET A 102 -4.36 20.01 0.90
C MET A 102 -3.42 21.04 1.55
N VAL A 103 -3.97 21.99 2.30
CA VAL A 103 -3.21 23.06 2.95
C VAL A 103 -2.33 22.51 4.07
N SER A 104 -2.79 21.52 4.84
CA SER A 104 -1.96 20.88 5.88
C SER A 104 -0.75 20.14 5.29
N ARG A 105 -0.90 19.54 4.10
CA ARG A 105 0.18 18.82 3.39
C ARG A 105 1.12 19.78 2.66
N VAL A 106 0.56 20.77 1.97
CA VAL A 106 1.28 21.71 1.10
C VAL A 106 0.81 23.14 1.38
N PRO A 107 1.22 23.74 2.50
CA PRO A 107 0.75 25.09 2.85
C PRO A 107 1.26 26.19 1.90
N LYS A 108 2.31 25.90 1.11
CA LYS A 108 2.74 26.74 -0.02
C LYS A 108 1.66 26.96 -1.06
N LEU A 109 0.64 26.10 -1.14
CA LEU A 109 -0.54 26.26 -2.00
C LEU A 109 -1.18 27.65 -1.86
N LEU A 110 -1.26 28.18 -0.64
CA LEU A 110 -1.88 29.49 -0.37
C LEU A 110 -1.10 30.68 -0.94
N TYR A 111 0.12 30.46 -1.42
CA TYR A 111 0.99 31.47 -2.00
C TYR A 111 1.03 31.40 -3.54
N HIS A 112 0.32 30.45 -4.14
CA HIS A 112 0.30 30.25 -5.58
C HIS A 112 -0.58 31.28 -6.30
N ASP A 113 -0.16 31.67 -7.51
CA ASP A 113 -0.99 32.51 -8.39
C ASP A 113 -2.05 31.64 -9.07
N VAL A 114 -3.32 31.93 -8.81
CA VAL A 114 -4.44 31.13 -9.34
C VAL A 114 -4.40 31.08 -10.87
N SER A 115 -4.22 32.23 -11.52
CA SER A 115 -4.33 32.34 -12.98
C SER A 115 -3.11 31.76 -13.70
N LYS A 116 -1.91 32.00 -13.18
CA LYS A 116 -0.66 31.60 -13.82
C LYS A 116 -0.21 30.18 -13.45
N THR A 117 -0.65 29.65 -12.30
CA THR A 117 -0.14 28.37 -11.80
C THR A 117 -1.20 27.32 -11.57
N LEU A 118 -2.30 27.61 -10.85
CA LEU A 118 -3.28 26.59 -10.49
C LEU A 118 -4.22 26.27 -11.65
N LYS A 119 -4.81 27.29 -12.29
CA LYS A 119 -5.73 27.12 -13.43
C LYS A 119 -5.12 26.26 -14.56
N PRO A 120 -3.88 26.52 -15.04
CA PRO A 120 -3.29 25.71 -16.10
C PRO A 120 -3.08 24.23 -15.70
N LYS A 121 -2.78 23.95 -14.43
CA LYS A 121 -2.62 22.57 -13.94
C LYS A 121 -3.95 21.83 -13.86
N PHE A 122 -5.00 22.52 -13.40
CA PHE A 122 -6.35 21.96 -13.36
C PHE A 122 -6.84 21.69 -14.79
N GLN A 123 -6.65 22.64 -15.71
CA GLN A 123 -6.99 22.46 -17.12
C GLN A 123 -6.27 21.27 -17.73
N CYS A 124 -4.96 21.12 -17.50
CA CYS A 124 -4.20 19.95 -17.97
C CYS A 124 -4.79 18.60 -17.51
N LEU A 125 -5.35 18.54 -16.30
CA LEU A 125 -6.00 17.32 -15.79
C LEU A 125 -7.41 17.13 -16.37
N MET A 126 -8.14 18.23 -16.60
CA MET A 126 -9.44 18.20 -17.28
C MET A 126 -9.30 17.77 -18.75
N ASP A 127 -8.28 18.26 -19.45
CA ASP A 127 -7.96 17.89 -20.82
C ASP A 127 -7.59 16.40 -20.94
N LEU A 128 -7.02 15.82 -19.88
CA LEU A 128 -6.75 14.38 -19.77
C LEU A 128 -8.02 13.53 -19.53
N GLY A 129 -9.16 14.18 -19.19
CA GLY A 129 -10.44 13.52 -18.93
C GLY A 129 -10.81 13.36 -17.45
N LEU A 130 -10.13 14.05 -16.51
CA LEU A 130 -10.58 14.10 -15.11
C LEU A 130 -11.65 15.19 -14.93
N SER A 131 -12.76 14.85 -14.28
CA SER A 131 -13.85 15.80 -14.04
C SER A 131 -14.55 15.54 -12.70
N GLY A 132 -15.28 16.55 -12.20
CA GLY A 132 -16.12 16.40 -11.00
C GLY A 132 -15.35 15.88 -9.79
N SER A 133 -15.95 14.92 -9.07
CA SER A 133 -15.36 14.33 -7.86
C SER A 133 -14.02 13.62 -8.13
N ASP A 134 -13.81 13.04 -9.31
CA ASP A 134 -12.55 12.38 -9.65
C ASP A 134 -11.38 13.36 -9.72
N LEU A 135 -11.60 14.54 -10.33
CA LEU A 135 -10.60 15.61 -10.38
C LEU A 135 -10.24 16.08 -8.97
N VAL A 136 -11.27 16.37 -8.17
CA VAL A 136 -11.12 16.82 -6.78
C VAL A 136 -10.34 15.78 -5.96
N ASP A 137 -10.71 14.51 -6.05
CA ASP A 137 -10.08 13.42 -5.32
C ASP A 137 -8.60 13.24 -5.69
N VAL A 138 -8.27 13.27 -6.98
CA VAL A 138 -6.90 13.13 -7.46
C VAL A 138 -6.03 14.29 -6.95
N ILE A 139 -6.52 15.53 -7.06
CA ILE A 139 -5.78 16.71 -6.61
C ILE A 139 -5.65 16.73 -5.08
N ALA A 140 -6.72 16.44 -4.34
CA ALA A 140 -6.72 16.46 -2.88
C ALA A 140 -5.81 15.36 -2.30
N LYS A 141 -5.90 14.13 -2.81
CA LYS A 141 -5.06 13.00 -2.36
C LYS A 141 -3.61 13.16 -2.82
N GLY A 142 -3.40 13.77 -4.00
CA GLY A 142 -2.10 14.05 -4.60
C GLY A 142 -1.62 15.49 -4.41
N SER A 143 -1.89 16.15 -3.28
CA SER A 143 -1.75 17.62 -3.14
C SER A 143 -0.39 18.18 -3.55
N GLN A 144 0.69 17.39 -3.52
CA GLN A 144 2.02 17.79 -3.99
C GLN A 144 2.11 18.14 -5.47
N ILE A 145 1.13 17.77 -6.30
CA ILE A 145 1.09 18.17 -7.73
C ILE A 145 1.09 19.70 -7.90
N VAL A 146 0.56 20.45 -6.93
CA VAL A 146 0.46 21.91 -7.01
C VAL A 146 1.83 22.58 -6.93
N ASP A 147 2.83 21.92 -6.35
CA ASP A 147 4.22 22.41 -6.27
C ASP A 147 5.06 21.99 -7.50
N ARG A 148 4.54 21.11 -8.38
CA ARG A 148 5.26 20.62 -9.56
C ARG A 148 5.09 21.58 -10.75
N GLY A 149 6.11 21.68 -11.59
CA GLY A 149 6.03 22.45 -12.83
C GLY A 149 5.07 21.79 -13.83
N LEU A 150 4.25 22.59 -14.51
CA LEU A 150 3.30 22.08 -15.50
C LEU A 150 4.04 21.41 -16.67
N ASP A 151 4.95 22.15 -17.31
CA ASP A 151 5.68 21.71 -18.50
C ASP A 151 6.91 20.87 -18.18
N THR A 152 7.53 21.09 -17.01
CA THR A 152 8.75 20.39 -16.62
C THR A 152 8.49 19.07 -15.91
N HIS A 153 7.24 18.81 -15.48
CA HIS A 153 6.92 17.61 -14.71
C HIS A 153 5.58 16.99 -15.07
N LEU A 154 4.46 17.73 -14.97
CA LEU A 154 3.13 17.13 -15.14
C LEU A 154 2.91 16.59 -16.55
N ARG A 155 3.11 17.42 -17.58
CA ARG A 155 2.95 17.02 -18.98
C ARG A 155 3.88 15.85 -19.36
N PRO A 156 5.20 15.89 -19.12
CA PRO A 156 6.08 14.75 -19.39
C PRO A 156 5.68 13.46 -18.66
N THR A 157 5.19 13.57 -17.42
CA THR A 157 4.72 12.40 -16.66
C THR A 157 3.46 11.81 -17.28
N ILE A 158 2.51 12.65 -17.68
CA ILE A 158 1.28 12.22 -18.37
C ILE A 158 1.63 11.55 -19.71
N ASP A 159 2.55 12.13 -20.48
CA ASP A 159 2.97 11.58 -21.77
C ASP A 159 3.66 10.22 -21.61
N LEU A 160 4.52 10.07 -20.59
CA LEU A 160 5.11 8.79 -20.24
C LEU A 160 4.05 7.76 -19.86
N LEU A 161 3.07 8.14 -19.02
CA LEU A 161 1.97 7.25 -18.64
C LEU A 161 1.13 6.85 -19.86
N ARG A 162 0.85 7.78 -20.78
CA ARG A 162 0.14 7.52 -22.03
C ARG A 162 0.89 6.50 -22.89
N LYS A 163 2.21 6.65 -23.05
CA LYS A 163 3.07 5.70 -23.78
C LYS A 163 3.01 4.28 -23.20
N ILE A 164 2.89 4.14 -21.88
CA ILE A 164 2.87 2.82 -21.22
C ILE A 164 1.48 2.20 -21.21
N LEU A 165 0.46 3.02 -20.95
CA LEU A 165 -0.90 2.57 -20.70
C LEU A 165 -1.74 2.52 -21.98
N GLY A 166 -1.32 3.22 -23.02
CA GLY A 166 -1.87 3.19 -24.37
C GLY A 166 -3.15 3.99 -24.58
N SER A 167 -3.72 4.59 -23.53
CA SER A 167 -4.90 5.46 -23.65
C SER A 167 -5.09 6.37 -22.44
N ASP A 168 -5.75 7.51 -22.62
CA ASP A 168 -6.00 8.47 -21.55
C ASP A 168 -6.95 7.90 -20.49
N GLU A 169 -7.91 7.04 -20.85
CA GLU A 169 -8.79 6.36 -19.88
C GLU A 169 -7.99 5.49 -18.91
N ASN A 170 -6.95 4.80 -19.41
CA ASN A 170 -6.08 4.01 -18.56
C ASN A 170 -5.18 4.88 -17.67
N VAL A 171 -4.73 6.04 -18.17
CA VAL A 171 -4.01 7.03 -17.36
C VAL A 171 -4.92 7.54 -16.25
N VAL A 172 -6.14 8.00 -16.56
CA VAL A 172 -7.13 8.45 -15.58
C VAL A 172 -7.40 7.36 -14.54
N LYS A 173 -7.61 6.10 -14.96
CA LYS A 173 -7.79 4.96 -14.06
C LYS A 173 -6.61 4.76 -13.11
N ALA A 174 -5.37 4.91 -13.61
CA ALA A 174 -4.17 4.83 -12.80
C ALA A 174 -4.08 6.00 -11.80
N LEU A 175 -4.37 7.22 -12.23
CA LEU A 175 -4.31 8.42 -11.40
C LEU A 175 -5.36 8.43 -10.29
N LYS A 176 -6.59 7.97 -10.58
CA LYS A 176 -7.64 7.80 -9.55
C LYS A 176 -7.19 6.88 -8.42
N ARG A 177 -6.44 5.82 -8.76
CA ARG A 177 -5.93 4.84 -7.79
C ARG A 177 -4.63 5.28 -7.13
N PHE A 178 -3.77 5.98 -7.87
CA PHE A 178 -2.43 6.38 -7.44
C PHE A 178 -2.15 7.86 -7.79
N PRO A 179 -2.83 8.82 -7.14
CA PRO A 179 -2.65 10.25 -7.44
C PRO A 179 -1.21 10.74 -7.28
N TRP A 180 -0.43 10.06 -6.44
CA TRP A 180 0.98 10.37 -6.19
C TRP A 180 1.85 10.28 -7.45
N LEU A 181 1.43 9.57 -8.49
CA LEU A 181 2.15 9.40 -9.75
C LEU A 181 2.56 10.75 -10.38
N LEU A 182 1.70 11.76 -10.28
CA LEU A 182 1.96 13.10 -10.83
C LEU A 182 2.81 14.00 -9.92
N SER A 183 3.13 13.53 -8.72
CA SER A 183 3.95 14.26 -7.76
C SER A 183 5.28 13.59 -7.47
N PHE A 184 5.47 12.36 -7.95
CA PHE A 184 6.56 11.49 -7.52
C PHE A 184 7.81 11.68 -8.37
N ARG A 185 8.90 12.09 -7.69
CA ARG A 185 10.28 12.19 -8.20
C ARG A 185 10.35 12.78 -9.62
N ALA A 186 11.42 12.49 -10.36
CA ALA A 186 11.47 12.81 -11.78
C ALA A 186 10.89 11.62 -12.58
N HIS A 187 10.08 11.91 -13.59
CA HIS A 187 9.55 10.90 -14.52
C HIS A 187 10.64 10.02 -15.14
N HIS A 188 11.86 10.55 -15.28
CA HIS A 188 13.05 9.82 -15.72
C HIS A 188 13.36 8.56 -14.90
N THR A 189 13.06 8.52 -13.59
CA THR A 189 13.28 7.30 -12.79
C THR A 189 12.34 6.19 -13.25
N MET A 190 11.06 6.51 -13.47
CA MET A 190 10.11 5.53 -13.99
C MET A 190 10.52 5.08 -15.39
N GLU A 191 10.87 6.02 -16.27
CA GLU A 191 11.35 5.73 -17.62
C GLU A 191 12.56 4.79 -17.63
N THR A 192 13.57 5.06 -16.81
CA THR A 192 14.76 4.21 -16.65
C THR A 192 14.38 2.80 -16.24
N ASN A 193 13.48 2.67 -15.26
CA ASN A 193 13.04 1.37 -14.75
C ASN A 193 12.19 0.61 -15.77
N LEU A 194 11.39 1.30 -16.58
CA LEU A 194 10.62 0.69 -17.66
C LEU A 194 11.54 0.14 -18.75
N LEU A 195 12.55 0.91 -19.16
CA LEU A 195 13.57 0.45 -20.10
C LEU A 195 14.34 -0.75 -19.54
N LEU A 196 14.71 -0.71 -18.26
CA LEU A 196 15.36 -1.84 -17.59
C LEU A 196 14.51 -3.12 -17.66
N LEU A 197 13.22 -3.04 -17.32
CA LEU A 197 12.32 -4.19 -17.38
C LEU A 197 12.15 -4.72 -18.82
N LYS A 198 12.02 -3.83 -19.81
CA LYS A 198 11.97 -4.22 -21.23
C LYS A 198 13.25 -4.93 -21.67
N ASN A 199 14.43 -4.41 -21.29
CA ASN A 199 15.72 -5.02 -21.59
C ASN A 199 15.90 -6.39 -20.92
N TYR A 200 15.24 -6.61 -19.78
CA TYR A 200 15.15 -7.92 -19.13
C TYR A 200 14.11 -8.87 -19.78
N GLY A 201 13.47 -8.46 -20.88
CA GLY A 201 12.53 -9.28 -21.63
C GLY A 201 11.11 -9.29 -21.06
N VAL A 202 10.76 -8.35 -20.17
CA VAL A 202 9.40 -8.26 -19.61
C VAL A 202 8.46 -7.68 -20.67
N PRO A 203 7.39 -8.38 -21.07
CA PRO A 203 6.47 -7.88 -22.10
C PRO A 203 5.73 -6.60 -21.67
N ASP A 204 5.46 -5.73 -22.64
CA ASP A 204 4.75 -4.46 -22.42
C ASP A 204 3.39 -4.64 -21.74
N GLU A 205 2.66 -5.69 -22.09
CA GLU A 205 1.39 -6.04 -21.42
C GLU A 205 1.54 -6.33 -19.92
N ARG A 206 2.66 -6.93 -19.50
CA ARG A 206 2.94 -7.17 -18.06
C ARG A 206 3.32 -5.87 -17.38
N ILE A 207 4.09 -5.01 -18.04
CA ILE A 207 4.45 -3.67 -17.54
C ILE A 207 3.19 -2.82 -17.36
N LYS A 208 2.27 -2.83 -18.33
CA LYS A 208 0.98 -2.15 -18.25
C LYS A 208 0.16 -2.66 -17.06
N LYS A 209 0.02 -3.98 -16.90
CA LYS A 209 -0.67 -4.58 -15.74
C LYS A 209 0.00 -4.20 -14.41
N LEU A 210 1.33 -4.14 -14.37
CA LEU A 210 2.11 -3.72 -13.22
C LEU A 210 1.83 -2.25 -12.86
N MET A 211 1.81 -1.34 -13.84
CA MET A 211 1.48 0.07 -13.63
C MET A 211 0.06 0.29 -13.12
N LEU A 212 -0.92 -0.48 -13.60
CA LEU A 212 -2.32 -0.36 -13.17
C LEU A 212 -2.60 -0.97 -11.79
N ARG A 213 -1.76 -1.91 -11.33
CA ARG A 213 -1.94 -2.61 -10.05
C ARG A 213 -1.06 -2.08 -8.93
N ASN A 214 0.19 -1.76 -9.23
CA ASN A 214 1.18 -1.34 -8.24
C ASN A 214 2.35 -0.56 -8.89
N PRO A 215 2.13 0.71 -9.26
CA PRO A 215 3.16 1.52 -9.88
C PRO A 215 4.33 1.86 -8.94
N SER A 216 4.16 1.65 -7.62
CA SER A 216 5.22 1.92 -6.63
C SER A 216 6.50 1.12 -6.85
N TYR A 217 6.40 -0.02 -7.53
CA TYR A 217 7.56 -0.83 -7.91
C TYR A 217 8.40 -0.15 -9.01
N ILE A 218 7.75 0.39 -10.05
CA ILE A 218 8.43 1.10 -11.16
C ILE A 218 9.00 2.45 -10.70
N ALA A 219 8.49 2.97 -9.60
CA ALA A 219 8.99 4.17 -8.93
C ALA A 219 10.24 3.93 -8.04
N GLN A 220 10.72 2.69 -7.88
CA GLN A 220 11.86 2.38 -6.99
C GLN A 220 13.21 2.89 -7.54
N ASN A 221 14.23 2.85 -6.67
CA ASN A 221 15.61 3.05 -7.11
C ASN A 221 15.99 1.95 -8.16
N PRO A 222 16.55 2.31 -9.32
CA PRO A 222 16.92 1.35 -10.37
C PRO A 222 17.83 0.21 -9.88
N GLU A 223 18.79 0.50 -8.98
CA GLU A 223 19.70 -0.52 -8.44
C GLU A 223 18.95 -1.54 -7.57
N ARG A 224 17.88 -1.12 -6.87
CA ARG A 224 17.03 -2.07 -6.15
C ARG A 224 16.28 -2.98 -7.10
N ILE A 225 15.76 -2.44 -8.20
CA ILE A 225 15.07 -3.24 -9.23
C ILE A 225 16.04 -4.25 -9.84
N LYS A 226 17.25 -3.84 -10.25
CA LYS A 226 18.30 -4.74 -10.74
C LYS A 226 18.59 -5.85 -9.74
N GLY A 227 18.73 -5.51 -8.45
CA GLY A 227 18.91 -6.48 -7.39
C GLY A 227 17.77 -7.50 -7.30
N PHE A 228 16.50 -7.08 -7.41
CA PHE A 228 15.38 -8.02 -7.42
C PHE A 228 15.37 -8.92 -8.66
N LEU A 229 15.65 -8.37 -9.85
CA LEU A 229 15.73 -9.14 -11.09
C LEU A 229 16.83 -10.21 -11.00
N HIS A 230 18.03 -9.83 -10.54
CA HIS A 230 19.14 -10.76 -10.32
C HIS A 230 18.77 -11.88 -9.33
N ARG A 231 18.13 -11.53 -8.21
CA ARG A 231 17.73 -12.53 -7.20
C ARG A 231 16.66 -13.48 -7.73
N MET A 232 15.71 -12.99 -8.53
CA MET A 232 14.69 -13.85 -9.13
C MET A 232 15.31 -14.93 -10.04
N GLU A 233 16.36 -14.57 -10.78
CA GLU A 233 17.06 -15.50 -11.67
C GLU A 233 17.99 -16.45 -10.92
N ASN A 234 18.80 -15.92 -10.02
CA ASN A 234 19.92 -16.68 -9.44
C ASN A 234 19.58 -17.34 -8.11
N ASP A 235 18.81 -16.67 -7.24
CA ASP A 235 18.45 -17.23 -5.92
C ASP A 235 17.19 -18.09 -6.01
N PHE A 236 16.22 -17.66 -6.84
CA PHE A 236 14.89 -18.27 -6.93
C PHE A 236 14.66 -19.09 -8.20
N LEU A 237 15.61 -19.06 -9.14
CA LEU A 237 15.59 -19.84 -10.37
C LEU A 237 14.28 -19.69 -11.16
N VAL A 238 13.73 -18.48 -11.19
CA VAL A 238 12.49 -18.16 -11.91
C VAL A 238 12.84 -17.71 -13.33
N PRO A 239 12.32 -18.38 -14.38
CA PRO A 239 12.52 -17.94 -15.76
C PRO A 239 11.95 -16.54 -16.02
N ARG A 240 12.63 -15.73 -16.82
CA ARG A 240 12.24 -14.34 -17.13
C ARG A 240 10.86 -14.25 -17.81
N ASP A 241 10.56 -15.22 -18.65
CA ASP A 241 9.28 -15.35 -19.36
C ASP A 241 8.15 -15.86 -18.45
N SER A 242 8.43 -16.36 -17.25
CA SER A 242 7.41 -16.78 -16.29
C SER A 242 6.56 -15.60 -15.81
N PRO A 243 5.22 -15.71 -15.77
CA PRO A 243 4.36 -14.70 -15.16
C PRO A 243 4.75 -14.39 -13.71
N SER A 244 5.27 -15.38 -12.98
CA SER A 244 5.72 -15.24 -11.59
C SER A 244 6.94 -14.34 -11.43
N PHE A 245 7.71 -14.08 -12.49
CA PHE A 245 8.96 -13.32 -12.41
C PHE A 245 8.75 -11.90 -11.85
N ILE A 246 7.78 -11.17 -12.41
CA ILE A 246 7.46 -9.81 -11.94
C ILE A 246 6.74 -9.84 -10.59
N TYR A 247 5.85 -10.80 -10.36
CA TYR A 247 5.16 -10.91 -9.08
C TYR A 247 6.13 -11.25 -7.94
N GLY A 248 7.14 -12.07 -8.20
CA GLY A 248 8.22 -12.36 -7.26
C GLY A 248 9.05 -11.13 -6.98
N CYS A 249 9.43 -10.34 -7.99
CA CYS A 249 10.09 -9.05 -7.78
C CYS A 249 9.28 -8.11 -6.87
N GLN A 250 7.96 -8.04 -7.06
CA GLN A 250 7.08 -7.24 -6.19
C GLN A 250 7.05 -7.75 -4.76
N VAL A 251 6.99 -9.08 -4.58
CA VAL A 251 7.07 -9.68 -3.25
C VAL A 251 8.40 -9.32 -2.61
N LEU A 252 9.53 -9.53 -3.29
CA LEU A 252 10.86 -9.20 -2.77
C LEU A 252 11.02 -7.72 -2.43
N ASN A 253 10.38 -6.80 -3.15
CA ASN A 253 10.41 -5.37 -2.82
C ASN A 253 9.85 -5.06 -1.42
N SER A 254 8.92 -5.88 -0.93
CA SER A 254 8.32 -5.73 0.40
C SER A 254 9.06 -6.51 1.51
N GLN A 255 10.07 -7.32 1.16
CA GLN A 255 10.78 -8.19 2.08
C GLN A 255 12.25 -7.78 2.21
N ASN A 256 12.76 -7.70 3.44
CA ASN A 256 14.20 -7.67 3.66
C ASN A 256 14.72 -9.11 3.84
N LYS A 257 16.05 -9.28 3.78
CA LYS A 257 16.70 -10.60 3.87
C LYS A 257 16.30 -11.36 5.14
N SER A 258 16.37 -10.72 6.30
CA SER A 258 16.01 -11.33 7.59
C SER A 258 14.55 -11.79 7.66
N LYS A 259 13.59 -10.99 7.16
CA LYS A 259 12.17 -11.39 7.10
C LYS A 259 11.95 -12.60 6.21
N LEU A 260 12.67 -12.66 5.08
CA LEU A 260 12.58 -13.78 4.16
C LEU A 260 13.12 -15.08 4.81
N GLU A 261 14.29 -15.00 5.45
CA GLU A 261 14.90 -16.12 6.16
C GLU A 261 14.00 -16.66 7.28
N LYS A 262 13.37 -15.79 8.07
CA LYS A 262 12.39 -16.20 9.10
C LYS A 262 11.23 -16.97 8.50
N LYS A 263 10.67 -16.51 7.38
CA LYS A 263 9.56 -17.20 6.70
C LYS A 263 9.99 -18.56 6.16
N PHE A 264 11.19 -18.65 5.58
CA PHE A 264 11.74 -19.93 5.14
C PHE A 264 11.96 -20.88 6.32
N GLY A 265 12.46 -20.36 7.45
CA GLY A 265 12.59 -21.11 8.70
C GLY A 265 11.26 -21.67 9.19
N ILE A 266 10.17 -20.91 9.06
CA ILE A 266 8.81 -21.41 9.35
C ILE A 266 8.48 -22.60 8.46
N PHE A 267 8.58 -22.51 7.13
CA PHE A 267 8.34 -23.66 6.25
C PHE A 267 9.21 -24.87 6.61
N LYS A 268 10.51 -24.67 6.83
CA LYS A 268 11.46 -25.72 7.22
C LYS A 268 11.09 -26.41 8.53
N SER A 269 10.55 -25.67 9.51
CA SER A 269 10.08 -26.25 10.78
C SER A 269 8.87 -27.21 10.61
N PHE A 270 8.21 -27.19 9.45
CA PHE A 270 7.18 -28.14 9.06
C PHE A 270 7.69 -29.24 8.11
N GLY A 271 9.00 -29.34 7.91
CA GLY A 271 9.61 -30.38 7.08
C GLY A 271 9.66 -30.04 5.59
N TRP A 272 9.54 -28.77 5.21
CA TRP A 272 9.76 -28.34 3.82
C TRP A 272 11.26 -28.27 3.53
N SER A 273 11.69 -28.78 2.38
CA SER A 273 13.04 -28.57 1.86
C SER A 273 13.19 -27.18 1.23
N ASP A 274 14.43 -26.77 0.95
CA ASP A 274 14.67 -25.56 0.16
C ASP A 274 14.03 -25.65 -1.24
N ASP A 275 14.10 -26.82 -1.88
CA ASP A 275 13.51 -27.06 -3.20
C ASP A 275 11.98 -26.93 -3.18
N ASP A 276 11.31 -27.44 -2.15
CA ASP A 276 9.85 -27.28 -1.97
C ASP A 276 9.45 -25.80 -1.90
N ILE A 277 10.22 -25.01 -1.14
CA ILE A 277 9.97 -23.58 -0.96
C ILE A 277 10.19 -22.84 -2.28
N LEU A 278 11.26 -23.16 -3.01
CA LEU A 278 11.57 -22.56 -4.31
C LEU A 278 10.55 -22.96 -5.37
N GLU A 279 10.08 -24.21 -5.39
CA GLU A 279 9.01 -24.66 -6.29
C GLU A 279 7.69 -23.95 -6.00
N MET A 280 7.28 -23.87 -4.74
CA MET A 280 6.10 -23.11 -4.32
C MET A 280 6.24 -21.63 -4.72
N PHE A 281 7.40 -21.01 -4.50
CA PHE A 281 7.63 -19.62 -4.87
C PHE A 281 7.55 -19.41 -6.38
N ARG A 282 8.12 -20.31 -7.19
CA ARG A 282 8.02 -20.26 -8.67
C ARG A 282 6.58 -20.33 -9.16
N LYS A 283 5.73 -21.13 -8.52
CA LYS A 283 4.30 -21.24 -8.83
C LYS A 283 3.49 -20.03 -8.34
N LEU A 284 3.74 -19.58 -7.11
CA LEU A 284 3.00 -18.48 -6.50
C LEU A 284 3.87 -17.72 -5.47
N PRO A 285 4.60 -16.67 -5.91
CA PRO A 285 5.48 -15.91 -5.04
C PRO A 285 4.78 -15.28 -3.83
N PHE A 286 3.47 -15.01 -3.98
CA PHE A 286 2.65 -14.36 -2.95
C PHE A 286 2.59 -15.14 -1.63
N CYS A 287 2.77 -16.47 -1.64
CA CYS A 287 2.82 -17.27 -0.41
C CYS A 287 3.90 -16.79 0.57
N VAL A 288 5.06 -16.37 0.04
CA VAL A 288 6.16 -15.81 0.81
C VAL A 288 5.92 -14.32 1.16
N GLY A 289 4.99 -13.67 0.46
CA GLY A 289 4.54 -12.31 0.78
C GLY A 289 3.66 -12.23 2.03
N LEU A 290 3.05 -13.33 2.47
CA LEU A 290 2.20 -13.39 3.67
C LEU A 290 2.98 -13.07 4.96
N SER A 291 2.27 -12.69 6.03
CA SER A 291 2.92 -12.50 7.34
C SER A 291 3.36 -13.83 7.96
N GLU A 292 4.39 -13.79 8.80
CA GLU A 292 4.92 -14.96 9.53
C GLU A 292 3.81 -15.70 10.29
N VAL A 293 3.00 -14.96 11.06
CA VAL A 293 1.84 -15.50 11.80
C VAL A 293 0.83 -16.16 10.85
N ARG A 294 0.57 -15.56 9.69
CA ARG A 294 -0.38 -16.09 8.72
C ARG A 294 0.12 -17.40 8.09
N ILE A 295 1.41 -17.49 7.76
CA ILE A 295 2.04 -18.72 7.23
C ILE A 295 1.95 -19.83 8.28
N GLN A 296 2.39 -19.55 9.51
CA GLN A 296 2.35 -20.51 10.63
C GLN A 296 0.94 -21.06 10.86
N LYS A 297 -0.08 -20.19 10.89
CA LYS A 297 -1.49 -20.60 11.08
C LYS A 297 -1.98 -21.54 9.97
N ALA A 298 -1.64 -21.26 8.71
CA ALA A 298 -2.02 -22.14 7.61
C ALA A 298 -1.31 -23.50 7.68
N LEU A 299 -0.01 -23.52 7.94
CA LEU A 299 0.75 -24.78 8.01
C LEU A 299 0.30 -25.66 9.19
N ASN A 300 -0.01 -25.06 10.34
CA ASN A 300 -0.62 -25.79 11.47
C ASN A 300 -1.94 -26.44 11.05
N LEU A 301 -2.87 -25.69 10.46
CA LEU A 301 -4.14 -26.25 10.02
C LEU A 301 -3.92 -27.37 8.99
N PHE A 302 -3.24 -27.06 7.89
CA PHE A 302 -3.16 -27.97 6.75
C PHE A 302 -2.29 -29.20 7.03
N MET A 303 -1.15 -29.05 7.70
CA MET A 303 -0.22 -30.16 7.91
C MET A 303 -0.42 -30.87 9.24
N LYS A 304 -0.75 -30.17 10.33
CA LYS A 304 -0.89 -30.80 11.66
C LYS A 304 -2.32 -31.27 11.93
N GLU A 305 -3.33 -30.46 11.60
CA GLU A 305 -4.73 -30.83 11.87
C GLU A 305 -5.32 -31.70 10.74
N LEU A 306 -5.04 -31.37 9.47
CA LEU A 306 -5.57 -32.11 8.32
C LEU A 306 -4.62 -33.16 7.73
N GLY A 307 -3.36 -33.21 8.18
CA GLY A 307 -2.39 -34.20 7.72
C GLY A 307 -1.98 -34.08 6.24
N LEU A 308 -2.15 -32.91 5.62
CA LEU A 308 -1.74 -32.69 4.23
C LEU A 308 -0.21 -32.66 4.13
N GLY A 309 0.34 -33.47 3.23
CA GLY A 309 1.79 -33.52 2.99
C GLY A 309 2.31 -32.30 2.23
N THR A 310 3.62 -32.05 2.34
CA THR A 310 4.33 -30.94 1.66
C THR A 310 4.08 -30.96 0.15
N ALA A 311 4.18 -32.12 -0.51
CA ALA A 311 3.96 -32.26 -1.94
C ALA A 311 2.57 -31.77 -2.40
N TYR A 312 1.53 -31.97 -1.58
CA TYR A 312 0.18 -31.48 -1.88
C TYR A 312 0.11 -29.94 -1.82
N LEU A 313 0.76 -29.32 -0.83
CA LEU A 313 0.78 -27.87 -0.67
C LEU A 313 1.66 -27.18 -1.73
N VAL A 314 2.76 -27.81 -2.13
CA VAL A 314 3.64 -27.33 -3.22
C VAL A 314 2.96 -27.46 -4.59
N SER A 315 2.12 -28.47 -4.80
CA SER A 315 1.29 -28.58 -6.01
C SER A 315 0.12 -27.59 -6.03
N HIS A 316 -0.38 -27.17 -4.86
CA HIS A 316 -1.54 -26.27 -4.74
C HIS A 316 -1.28 -25.03 -3.86
N PRO A 317 -0.24 -24.22 -4.14
CA PRO A 317 0.24 -23.20 -3.21
C PRO A 317 -0.79 -22.09 -2.91
N ALA A 318 -1.74 -21.86 -3.81
CA ALA A 318 -2.82 -20.89 -3.60
C ALA A 318 -3.69 -21.19 -2.37
N ILE A 319 -3.74 -22.44 -1.90
CA ILE A 319 -4.44 -22.81 -0.66
C ILE A 319 -3.90 -22.02 0.55
N LEU A 320 -2.60 -21.72 0.57
CA LEU A 320 -1.95 -20.94 1.63
C LEU A 320 -2.35 -19.47 1.59
N ALA A 321 -2.75 -18.95 0.43
CA ALA A 321 -3.05 -17.53 0.20
C ALA A 321 -4.52 -17.15 0.46
N PHE A 322 -5.45 -18.11 0.54
CA PHE A 322 -6.86 -17.82 0.80
C PHE A 322 -7.10 -17.22 2.19
N SER A 323 -8.15 -16.42 2.38
CA SER A 323 -8.50 -15.94 3.73
C SER A 323 -8.87 -17.12 4.63
N MET A 324 -8.26 -17.23 5.80
CA MET A 324 -8.58 -18.33 6.71
C MET A 324 -10.00 -18.17 7.25
N GLU A 325 -10.31 -16.97 7.72
CA GLU A 325 -11.54 -16.64 8.42
C GLU A 325 -12.72 -16.51 7.45
N LYS A 326 -12.51 -15.90 6.28
CA LYS A 326 -13.59 -15.63 5.32
C LYS A 326 -13.82 -16.76 4.31
N ARG A 327 -12.87 -17.69 4.17
CA ARG A 327 -12.95 -18.71 3.11
C ARG A 327 -12.62 -20.10 3.60
N VAL A 328 -11.43 -20.32 4.14
CA VAL A 328 -10.97 -21.70 4.47
C VAL A 328 -11.83 -22.31 5.57
N VAL A 329 -11.94 -21.64 6.72
CA VAL A 329 -12.65 -22.16 7.90
C VAL A 329 -14.14 -22.37 7.62
N PRO A 330 -14.90 -21.39 7.07
CA PRO A 330 -16.33 -21.59 6.79
C PRO A 330 -16.59 -22.76 5.83
N ARG A 331 -15.78 -22.88 4.77
CA ARG A 331 -15.98 -23.94 3.79
C ARG A 331 -15.63 -25.31 4.36
N MET A 332 -14.56 -25.41 5.16
CA MET A 332 -14.25 -26.65 5.87
C MET A 332 -15.34 -27.04 6.86
N GLN A 333 -15.96 -26.08 7.55
CA GLN A 333 -17.09 -26.33 8.44
C GLN A 333 -18.30 -26.87 7.67
N VAL A 334 -18.63 -26.31 6.50
CA VAL A 334 -19.68 -26.86 5.63
C VAL A 334 -19.37 -28.31 5.25
N LEU A 335 -18.17 -28.59 4.73
CA LEU A 335 -17.78 -29.95 4.34
C LEU A 335 -17.86 -30.92 5.51
N LYS A 336 -17.39 -30.50 6.69
CA LYS A 336 -17.48 -31.30 7.92
C LYS A 336 -18.92 -31.58 8.34
N VAL A 337 -19.80 -30.56 8.34
CA VAL A 337 -21.22 -30.75 8.69
C VAL A 337 -21.88 -31.75 7.74
N LEU A 338 -21.59 -31.65 6.44
CA LEU A 338 -22.11 -32.61 5.45
C LEU A 338 -21.61 -34.03 5.72
N ASP A 339 -20.32 -34.18 6.02
CA ASP A 339 -19.71 -35.48 6.33
C ASP A 339 -20.26 -36.07 7.65
N ASP A 340 -20.41 -35.25 8.69
CA ASP A 340 -20.97 -35.64 10.00
C ASP A 340 -22.44 -36.06 9.88
N LYS A 341 -23.20 -35.40 9.01
CA LYS A 341 -24.60 -35.76 8.70
C LYS A 341 -24.71 -36.96 7.76
N LYS A 342 -23.58 -37.47 7.23
CA LYS A 342 -23.49 -38.60 6.31
C LYS A 342 -24.36 -38.43 5.06
N VAL A 343 -24.55 -37.20 4.62
CA VAL A 343 -25.28 -36.92 3.37
C VAL A 343 -24.35 -37.08 2.18
N GLU A 344 -24.88 -37.59 1.07
CA GLU A 344 -24.08 -37.63 -0.16
C GLU A 344 -23.87 -36.20 -0.65
N ARG A 345 -22.60 -35.79 -0.71
CA ARG A 345 -22.17 -34.49 -1.26
C ARG A 345 -21.27 -34.69 -2.45
N ARG A 346 -21.18 -33.67 -3.29
CA ARG A 346 -20.21 -33.61 -4.38
C ARG A 346 -18.79 -33.88 -3.84
N LYS A 347 -18.13 -34.90 -4.39
CA LYS A 347 -16.74 -35.23 -4.04
C LYS A 347 -15.80 -34.36 -4.85
N LEU A 348 -15.20 -33.37 -4.19
CA LEU A 348 -14.10 -32.58 -4.74
C LEU A 348 -12.90 -32.72 -3.80
N ASP A 349 -11.71 -32.71 -4.38
CA ASP A 349 -10.49 -32.51 -3.60
C ASP A 349 -10.54 -31.16 -2.87
N LEU A 350 -9.89 -31.11 -1.70
CA LEU A 350 -10.02 -30.00 -0.77
C LEU A 350 -9.60 -28.67 -1.40
N TYR A 351 -8.50 -28.64 -2.14
CA TYR A 351 -8.04 -27.43 -2.81
C TYR A 351 -9.10 -26.88 -3.75
N TYR A 352 -9.73 -27.74 -4.56
CA TYR A 352 -10.77 -27.31 -5.49
C TYR A 352 -12.00 -26.78 -4.77
N ALA A 353 -12.47 -27.47 -3.72
CA ALA A 353 -13.59 -26.99 -2.92
C ALA A 353 -13.31 -25.61 -2.31
N LEU A 354 -12.10 -25.38 -1.80
CA LEU A 354 -11.68 -24.10 -1.24
C LEU A 354 -11.46 -23.01 -2.30
N SER A 355 -11.16 -23.38 -3.55
CA SER A 355 -10.85 -22.45 -4.63
C SER A 355 -12.08 -21.93 -5.39
N LEU A 356 -13.24 -22.57 -5.24
CA LEU A 356 -14.47 -22.17 -5.95
C LEU A 356 -14.83 -20.70 -5.67
N PRO A 357 -15.43 -19.98 -6.64
CA PRO A 357 -16.16 -18.75 -6.34
C PRO A 357 -17.26 -19.00 -5.30
N ASP A 358 -17.60 -17.99 -4.51
CA ASP A 358 -18.57 -18.15 -3.41
C ASP A 358 -19.92 -18.66 -3.92
N THR A 359 -20.40 -18.13 -5.04
CA THR A 359 -21.63 -18.58 -5.71
C THR A 359 -21.60 -20.07 -6.04
N LYS A 360 -20.51 -20.54 -6.67
CA LYS A 360 -20.35 -21.95 -7.03
C LYS A 360 -20.19 -22.86 -5.81
N PHE A 361 -19.56 -22.37 -4.75
CA PHE A 361 -19.47 -23.14 -3.51
C PHE A 361 -20.86 -23.36 -2.90
N VAL A 362 -21.67 -22.32 -2.82
CA VAL A 362 -23.06 -22.39 -2.32
C VAL A 362 -23.90 -23.31 -3.20
N ASP A 363 -23.80 -23.17 -4.52
CA ASP A 363 -24.54 -24.04 -5.46
C ASP A 363 -24.19 -25.52 -5.30
N TYR A 364 -22.93 -25.83 -4.99
CA TYR A 364 -22.47 -27.22 -4.93
C TYR A 364 -22.65 -27.87 -3.56
N PHE A 365 -22.57 -27.10 -2.48
CA PHE A 365 -22.49 -27.63 -1.12
C PHE A 365 -23.59 -27.14 -0.18
N VAL A 366 -24.44 -26.20 -0.61
CA VAL A 366 -25.50 -25.64 0.24
C VAL A 366 -26.87 -25.78 -0.42
N HIS A 367 -27.08 -25.22 -1.61
CA HIS A 367 -28.35 -25.27 -2.33
C HIS A 367 -28.93 -26.67 -2.57
N PRO A 368 -28.14 -27.75 -2.79
CA PRO A 368 -28.70 -29.08 -3.02
C PRO A 368 -29.57 -29.61 -1.87
N TYR A 369 -29.39 -29.08 -0.66
CA TYR A 369 -30.10 -29.52 0.55
C TYR A 369 -31.32 -28.65 0.89
N LYS A 370 -31.62 -27.61 0.11
CA LYS A 370 -32.67 -26.62 0.41
C LYS A 370 -34.05 -27.26 0.58
N ASP A 371 -34.45 -28.08 -0.37
CA ASP A 371 -35.81 -28.65 -0.39
C ASP A 371 -35.87 -29.99 0.37
N GLN A 372 -34.76 -30.75 0.36
CA GLN A 372 -34.71 -32.09 0.95
C GLN A 372 -34.41 -32.08 2.46
N MET A 373 -33.64 -31.08 2.95
CA MET A 373 -33.23 -30.97 4.36
C MET A 373 -33.17 -29.49 4.80
N PRO A 374 -34.32 -28.82 4.99
CA PRO A 374 -34.36 -27.38 5.26
C PRO A 374 -33.55 -26.92 6.48
N ASP A 375 -33.55 -27.71 7.56
CA ASP A 375 -32.77 -27.39 8.78
C ASP A 375 -31.26 -27.44 8.52
N LEU A 376 -30.81 -28.42 7.74
CA LEU A 376 -29.41 -28.53 7.32
C LEU A 376 -29.05 -27.35 6.41
N TYR A 377 -29.91 -27.02 5.45
CA TYR A 377 -29.71 -25.87 4.57
C TYR A 377 -29.54 -24.56 5.35
N GLU A 378 -30.42 -24.28 6.32
CA GLU A 378 -30.31 -23.07 7.14
C GLU A 378 -29.05 -23.07 8.03
N GLN A 379 -28.62 -24.24 8.53
CA GLN A 379 -27.34 -24.37 9.23
C GLN A 379 -26.16 -24.03 8.31
N LEU A 380 -26.10 -24.62 7.11
CA LEU A 380 -25.02 -24.41 6.15
C LEU A 380 -24.96 -22.96 5.66
N LYS A 381 -26.13 -22.36 5.40
CA LYS A 381 -26.26 -20.97 4.98
C LYS A 381 -25.71 -19.99 6.01
N LYS A 382 -25.93 -20.25 7.31
CA LYS A 382 -25.36 -19.44 8.40
C LYS A 382 -23.83 -19.48 8.43
N ILE A 383 -23.22 -20.59 8.03
CA ILE A 383 -21.76 -20.74 8.01
C ILE A 383 -21.13 -19.90 6.89
N VAL A 384 -21.76 -19.86 5.72
CA VAL A 384 -21.23 -19.16 4.53
C VAL A 384 -21.72 -17.73 4.37
N ALA A 385 -22.53 -17.23 5.30
CA ALA A 385 -22.94 -15.84 5.33
C ALA A 385 -21.72 -14.92 5.56
N PRO A 386 -21.59 -13.81 4.81
CA PRO A 386 -20.40 -12.95 4.81
C PRO A 386 -20.11 -12.21 6.12
#